data_AF-A0A0C2VS17-F1
#
_entry.id   AF-A0A0C2VS17-F1
#
_cell.length_a   1.000
_cell.length_b   1.000
_cell.length_c   1.000
_cell.angle_alpha   90.00
_cell.angle_beta   90.00
_cell.angle_gamma   90.00
#
_symmetry.space_group_name_H-M   'P 1'
#
loop_
_entity.id
_entity.type
_entity.pdbx_description
1 polymer ?
#
loop_
_entity_poly.entity_id
_entity_poly.type
_entity_poly.pdbx_seq_one_letter_code
_entity_poly.pdbx_strand_id
1 'polypeptide(L)' 'MEVAFIEQKLNEIYAELEKEVMQVLMDESLNKKYTNIRMKPLKSTKQILQNALESIKMVDRLAKEELEK' A
#
# COMPACT_ATOMS: atom_id res chain seq x y z
N MET A 1 -19.32 -5.28 -3.91
CA MET A 1 -17.87 -5.59 -3.85
C MET A 1 -17.48 -5.45 -2.38
N GLU A 2 -16.94 -6.48 -1.74
CA GLU A 2 -16.60 -6.43 -0.30
C GLU A 2 -15.30 -5.62 -0.10
N VAL A 3 -15.43 -4.30 0.05
CA VAL A 3 -14.28 -3.40 0.30
C VAL A 3 -13.45 -3.85 1.50
N ALA A 4 -14.09 -4.42 2.52
CA ALA A 4 -13.44 -4.98 3.70
C ALA A 4 -12.46 -6.13 3.35
N PHE A 5 -12.83 -7.02 2.41
CA PHE A 5 -11.97 -8.10 1.96
C PHE A 5 -10.74 -7.57 1.20
N ILE A 6 -10.94 -6.56 0.36
CA ILE A 6 -9.85 -5.89 -0.37
C ILE A 6 -8.88 -5.23 0.61
N GLU A 7 -9.40 -4.54 1.63
CA GLU A 7 -8.60 -3.92 2.68
C GLU A 7 -7.78 -4.94 3.48
N GLN A 8 -8.37 -6.09 3.80
CA GLN A 8 -7.65 -7.18 4.46
C GLN A 8 -6.46 -7.67 3.60
N LYS A 9 -6.67 -7.88 2.30
CA LYS A 9 -5.59 -8.31 1.39
C LYS A 9 -4.50 -7.26 1.19
N LEU A 10 -4.87 -5.99 1.14
CA LEU A 10 -3.89 -4.91 1.10
C LEU A 10 -3.06 -4.82 2.39
N ASN A 11 -3.66 -5.09 3.54
CA ASN A 11 -2.94 -5.13 4.81
C ASN A 11 -1.92 -6.29 4.86
N GLU A 12 -2.25 -7.45 4.30
CA GLU A 12 -1.27 -8.55 4.12
C GLU A 12 -0.07 -8.09 3.29
N ILE A 13 -0.33 -7.40 2.16
CA ILE A 13 0.72 -6.86 1.27
C ILE A 13 1.54 -5.77 1.97
N TYR A 14 0.92 -4.90 2.77
CA TYR A 14 1.66 -3.89 3.54
C TYR A 14 2.60 -4.52 4.56
N ALA A 15 2.19 -5.59 5.22
CA ALA A 15 3.04 -6.31 6.17
C ALA A 15 4.26 -6.95 5.48
N GLU A 16 4.11 -7.43 4.24
CA GLU A 16 5.24 -7.93 3.44
C GLU A 16 6.18 -6.79 3.03
N LEU A 17 5.63 -5.67 2.54
CA LEU A 17 6.42 -4.48 2.20
C LEU A 17 7.21 -3.95 3.40
N GLU A 18 6.64 -3.99 4.61
CA GLU A 18 7.33 -3.58 5.84
C GLU A 18 8.49 -4.51 6.19
N LYS A 19 8.35 -5.82 5.95
CA LYS A 19 9.47 -6.78 6.10
C LYS A 19 10.59 -6.47 5.12
N GLU A 20 10.26 -6.20 3.86
CA GLU A 20 11.25 -5.82 2.84
C GLU A 20 11.97 -4.52 3.21
N VAL A 21 11.23 -3.52 3.71
CA VAL A 21 11.82 -2.27 4.22
C VAL A 21 12.80 -2.56 5.37
N MET A 22 12.41 -3.39 6.34
CA MET A 22 13.30 -3.76 7.44
C MET A 22 14.57 -4.44 6.94
N GLN A 23 14.45 -5.37 5.99
CA GLN A 23 15.62 -6.03 5.40
C GLN A 23 16.58 -5.03 4.75
N VAL A 24 16.05 -4.06 4.00
CA VAL A 24 16.86 -3.02 3.36
C VAL A 24 17.53 -2.08 4.37
N LEU A 25 16.87 -1.79 5.50
CA LEU A 25 17.41 -0.92 6.55
C LEU A 25 18.44 -1.63 7.43
N MET A 26 18.31 -2.95 7.62
CA MET A 26 19.23 -3.77 8.42
C MET A 26 20.46 -4.24 7.63
N ASP A 27 20.49 -4.04 6.31
CA ASP A 27 21.62 -4.41 5.47
C ASP A 27 22.79 -3.43 5.68
N GLU A 28 23.73 -3.83 6.53
CA GLU A 28 24.95 -3.08 6.86
C GLU A 28 25.88 -2.86 5.66
N SER A 29 25.71 -3.62 4.57
CA SER A 29 26.50 -3.44 3.35
C SER A 29 26.02 -2.27 2.49
N LEU A 30 24.80 -1.77 2.72
CA LEU A 30 24.21 -0.67 1.97
C LEU A 30 24.59 0.67 2.60
N ASN A 31 25.23 1.53 1.81
CA ASN A 31 25.34 2.93 2.18
C ASN A 31 24.01 3.69 1.94
N LYS A 32 23.88 4.87 2.55
CA LYS A 32 22.70 5.74 2.46
C LYS A 32 22.16 5.94 1.04
N LYS A 33 23.04 6.03 0.03
CA LYS A 33 22.63 6.22 -1.37
C LYS A 33 21.92 4.96 -1.91
N TYR A 34 22.48 3.79 -1.67
CA TYR A 34 21.91 2.53 -2.15
C TYR A 34 20.64 2.13 -1.36
N THR A 35 20.61 2.37 -0.05
CA THR A 35 19.40 2.24 0.77
C THR A 35 18.26 3.09 0.19
N ASN A 36 18.52 4.37 -0.11
CA ASN A 36 17.52 5.25 -0.69
C ASN A 36 17.01 4.78 -2.06
N ILE A 37 17.89 4.23 -2.91
CA ILE A 37 17.50 3.70 -4.22
C ILE A 37 16.58 2.48 -4.05
N ARG A 38 16.90 1.55 -3.15
CA ARG A 38 16.07 0.37 -2.87
C ARG A 38 14.76 0.71 -2.17
N MET A 39 14.72 1.76 -1.36
CA MET A 39 13.51 2.21 -0.67
C MET A 39 12.49 2.92 -1.60
N LYS A 40 12.94 3.53 -2.70
CA LYS A 40 12.05 4.23 -3.66
C LYS A 40 10.91 3.36 -4.20
N PRO A 41 11.16 2.18 -4.79
CA PRO A 41 10.07 1.33 -5.30
C PRO A 41 9.12 0.91 -4.18
N LEU A 42 9.61 0.55 -2.99
CA LEU A 42 8.77 0.18 -1.84
C LEU A 42 7.81 1.30 -1.44
N LYS A 43 8.32 2.54 -1.38
CA LYS A 43 7.51 3.73 -1.11
C LYS A 43 6.45 3.95 -2.19
N SER A 44 6.85 3.89 -3.46
CA SER A 44 5.93 4.07 -4.59
C SER A 44 4.84 2.99 -4.61
N THR A 45 5.20 1.72 -4.39
CA THR A 45 4.25 0.61 -4.33
C THR A 45 3.21 0.82 -3.23
N LYS A 46 3.63 1.16 -2.01
CA LYS A 46 2.69 1.48 -0.91
C LYS A 46 1.72 2.59 -1.28
N GLN A 47 2.22 3.65 -1.91
CA GLN A 47 1.40 4.79 -2.30
C GLN A 47 0.39 4.45 -3.41
N ILE A 48 0.78 3.63 -4.39
CA ILE A 48 -0.13 3.13 -5.45
C ILE A 48 -1.28 2.34 -4.83
N LEU A 49 -0.98 1.43 -3.90
CA LEU A 49 -1.97 0.59 -3.23
C LEU A 49 -2.92 1.41 -2.36
N GLN A 50 -2.42 2.43 -1.65
CA GLN A 50 -3.25 3.34 -0.87
C GLN A 50 -4.22 4.12 -1.77
N ASN A 51 -3.72 4.72 -2.85
CA ASN A 51 -4.55 5.46 -3.80
C ASN A 51 -5.62 4.56 -4.44
N ALA A 52 -5.27 3.31 -4.76
CA ALA A 52 -6.22 2.34 -5.29
C ALA A 52 -7.33 2.01 -4.28
N LEU A 53 -6.99 1.78 -3.00
CA LEU A 53 -7.98 1.53 -1.96
C LEU A 53 -8.91 2.72 -1.74
N GLU A 54 -8.36 3.93 -1.73
CA GLU A 54 -9.14 5.17 -1.61
C GLU A 54 -10.11 5.33 -2.79
N SER A 55 -9.65 5.06 -4.01
CA SER A 55 -10.49 5.11 -5.22
C SER A 55 -11.64 4.11 -5.13
N ILE A 56 -11.37 2.88 -4.66
CA ILE A 56 -12.39 1.84 -4.47
C ILE A 56 -13.41 2.27 -3.40
N LYS A 57 -12.94 2.80 -2.27
CA LYS A 57 -13.80 3.30 -1.18
C LYS A 57 -14.67 4.47 -1.65
N MET A 58 -14.14 5.35 -2.50
CA MET A 58 -14.89 6.46 -3.07
C MET A 58 -16.02 5.97 -3.98
N VAL A 59 -15.75 5.02 -4.87
CA VAL A 59 -16.76 4.44 -5.76
C VAL A 59 -17.85 3.71 -4.98
N ASP A 60 -17.48 2.92 -3.96
CA ASP A 60 -18.45 2.22 -3.10
C ASP A 60 -19.36 3.20 -2.34
N ARG A 61 -18.81 4.33 -1.87
CA ARG A 61 -19.58 5.39 -1.22
C ARG A 61 -20.58 6.03 -2.20
N LEU A 62 -20.13 6.43 -3.39
CA LEU A 62 -21.00 7.04 -4.40
C LEU A 62 -22.14 6.09 -4.81
N ALA A 63 -21.84 4.81 -4.97
CA ALA A 63 -22.86 3.81 -5.31
C ALA A 63 -23.93 3.65 -4.23
N LYS A 64 -23.54 3.75 -2.95
CA LYS A 64 -24.50 3.74 -1.81
C LYS A 64 -25.34 5.01 -1.76
N GLU A 65 -24.71 6.18 -1.96
CA GLU A 65 -25.41 7.47 -2.01
C GLU A 65 -26.43 7.54 -3.16
N GLU A 66 -26.16 6.91 -4.31
CA GLU A 66 -27.14 6.80 -5.41
C GLU A 66 -28.29 5.84 -5.11
N LEU A 67 -28.07 4.78 -4.32
CA LEU A 67 -29.12 3.84 -3.92
C LEU A 67 -30.09 4.43 -2.88
N GLU A 68 -29.66 5.42 -2.11
CA GLU A 68 -30.47 6.10 -1.09
C GLU A 68 -31.30 7.28 -1.66
N LYS A 69 -31.12 7.62 -2.94
CA LYS A 69 -31.84 8.68 -3.66
C LYS A 69 -33.07 8.17 -4.40
#